data_AF-A0A8H3GCF9-F1
#
_entry.id   AF-A0A8H3GCF9-F1
#
_cell.length_a   1.000
_cell.length_b   1.000
_cell.length_c   1.000
_cell.angle_alpha   90.00
_cell.angle_beta   90.00
_cell.angle_gamma   90.00
#
_symmetry.space_group_name_H-M   'P 1'
#
loop_
_entity.id
_entity.type
_entity.pdbx_description
1 polymer ?
#
loop_
_entity_poly.entity_id
_entity_poly.type
_entity_poly.pdbx_seq_one_letter_code
_entity_poly.pdbx_strand_id
1 'polypeptide(L)'
;MMVPSLHTHLRNVLGPHSLIRTSGTLINLRAGSLGSITGQGLPYVPDLPVLSRRSFATPVDITPDKLNRPTQNIVAPVIPVAAELPPLEKYIYGHILGSPVSAHLSRIHTEYQSHAGRVLDVSLPYESRPSSQRKIEPLSTEEDGVVLVAHLAITKNGRCRVSLSSGFALNFDAKEEGEQCIATCCHSLEEITRTVSPGACTPPSGLYILPASGSPIPVTGVHSSLPRHDILLLSIPHTTPRLRTLPLSPYPAPNDSPLSVRLLSSHGQPELRSHGGEREWAEWLDGFALRKWVVGGKVLGYRDLAGRESKPGTYDALSHMLFNILPTPGSSGAPLVDEHGAVVGMALGTRMDNRVEGNRGWGVPAELIYEMFSLPGLKLNKK
;
A
#
# COMPACT_ATOMS: atom_id res chain seq x y z
N MET A 1 -35.97 35.92 -33.79
CA MET A 1 -37.35 36.40 -34.06
C MET A 1 -38.14 35.22 -34.61
N MET A 2 -39.39 35.08 -34.16
CA MET A 2 -40.38 34.03 -34.44
C MET A 2 -40.30 32.71 -33.65
N VAL A 3 -41.30 32.60 -32.76
CA VAL A 3 -41.88 31.44 -32.09
C VAL A 3 -43.19 31.10 -32.83
N PRO A 4 -43.64 29.83 -32.84
CA PRO A 4 -44.93 29.47 -32.18
C PRO A 4 -44.79 28.10 -31.43
N SER A 5 -45.19 27.89 -30.16
CA SER A 5 -46.55 27.80 -29.54
C SER A 5 -47.52 26.89 -30.33
N LEU A 6 -48.32 25.95 -29.85
CA LEU A 6 -48.92 25.45 -28.58
C LEU A 6 -49.55 24.08 -28.99
N HIS A 7 -49.71 23.01 -28.19
CA HIS A 7 -50.80 22.80 -27.24
C HIS A 7 -50.72 21.41 -26.55
N THR A 8 -50.85 21.45 -25.22
CA THR A 8 -51.54 20.54 -24.26
C THR A 8 -52.22 19.23 -24.71
N HIS A 9 -52.06 18.16 -23.91
CA HIS A 9 -53.17 17.59 -23.12
C HIS A 9 -52.71 16.75 -21.90
N LEU A 10 -53.42 16.94 -20.80
CA LEU A 10 -53.27 16.40 -19.45
C LEU A 10 -54.30 15.28 -19.18
N ARG A 11 -54.04 14.51 -18.11
CA ARG A 11 -54.92 13.65 -17.26
C ARG A 11 -55.07 12.19 -17.69
N ASN A 12 -55.19 11.19 -16.80
CA ASN A 12 -55.01 11.00 -15.35
C ASN A 12 -55.29 9.49 -15.07
N VAL A 13 -55.05 9.06 -13.83
CA VAL A 13 -55.82 8.06 -13.04
C VAL A 13 -55.10 6.74 -12.73
N LEU A 14 -54.59 6.69 -11.48
CA LEU A 14 -54.84 5.71 -10.38
C LEU A 14 -55.01 4.23 -10.78
N GLY A 15 -54.28 3.28 -10.21
CA GLY A 15 -54.27 2.94 -8.78
C GLY A 15 -53.82 1.48 -8.55
N PRO A 16 -53.87 0.94 -7.33
CA PRO A 16 -52.75 0.22 -6.71
C PRO A 16 -52.96 -1.30 -6.54
N HIS A 17 -51.88 -2.05 -6.27
CA HIS A 17 -51.96 -3.31 -5.54
C HIS A 17 -50.81 -3.52 -4.55
N SER A 18 -51.21 -4.05 -3.41
CA SER A 18 -50.54 -4.16 -2.12
C SER A 18 -49.88 -5.52 -1.88
N LEU A 19 -48.83 -5.51 -1.05
CA LEU A 19 -48.47 -6.47 0.01
C LEU A 19 -48.49 -7.98 -0.30
N ILE A 20 -47.36 -8.65 -0.10
CA ILE A 20 -47.29 -9.90 0.69
C ILE A 20 -45.97 -9.93 1.48
N ARG A 21 -46.15 -10.17 2.77
CA ARG A 21 -45.19 -10.44 3.84
C ARG A 21 -45.17 -11.95 4.02
N THR A 22 -44.01 -12.60 4.02
CA THR A 22 -43.87 -13.96 4.55
C THR A 22 -42.69 -14.05 5.51
N SER A 23 -43.02 -14.56 6.68
CA SER A 23 -42.17 -14.81 7.84
C SER A 23 -41.37 -16.11 7.69
N GLY A 24 -40.15 -16.08 8.21
CA GLY A 24 -39.61 -17.03 9.19
C GLY A 24 -39.52 -18.52 8.83
N THR A 25 -38.28 -19.04 8.83
CA THR A 25 -38.01 -20.37 9.40
C THR A 25 -36.63 -20.40 10.07
N LEU A 26 -36.64 -20.53 11.39
CA LEU A 26 -35.56 -20.99 12.26
C LEU A 26 -35.46 -22.52 12.15
N ILE A 27 -34.27 -23.10 11.93
CA ILE A 27 -34.01 -24.50 12.27
C ILE A 27 -32.64 -24.63 12.96
N ASN A 28 -32.77 -24.81 14.27
CA ASN A 28 -32.01 -25.59 15.25
C ASN A 28 -30.66 -26.25 14.88
N LEU A 29 -29.69 -25.89 15.73
CA LEU A 29 -28.64 -26.71 16.32
C LEU A 29 -29.01 -28.20 16.51
N ARG A 30 -28.09 -29.08 16.14
CA ARG A 30 -28.00 -30.42 16.74
C ARG A 30 -26.56 -30.72 17.17
N ALA A 31 -26.40 -30.82 18.47
CA ALA A 31 -25.28 -31.45 19.13
C ALA A 31 -25.41 -32.98 19.04
N GLY A 32 -24.29 -33.66 18.86
CA GLY A 32 -24.09 -35.10 19.09
C GLY A 32 -22.59 -35.29 19.27
N SER A 33 -22.11 -35.31 20.52
CA SER A 33 -21.96 -36.48 21.39
C SER A 33 -20.75 -37.35 21.04
N LEU A 34 -19.87 -37.43 22.03
CA LEU A 34 -18.67 -38.25 22.16
C LEU A 34 -18.80 -39.67 21.63
N GLY A 35 -17.71 -40.13 20.99
CA GLY A 35 -17.37 -41.53 20.77
C GLY A 35 -15.87 -41.74 21.07
N SER A 36 -15.60 -42.78 21.85
CA SER A 36 -14.35 -43.08 22.55
C SER A 36 -13.16 -43.47 21.67
N ILE A 37 -11.98 -43.24 22.24
CA ILE A 37 -10.62 -43.61 21.83
C ILE A 37 -10.38 -45.12 21.97
N THR A 38 -9.69 -45.71 20.98
CA THR A 38 -8.60 -46.73 21.01
C THR A 38 -8.27 -47.02 19.52
N GLY A 39 -7.06 -47.23 19.02
CA GLY A 39 -5.69 -47.26 19.52
C GLY A 39 -4.75 -47.43 18.29
N GLN A 40 -3.51 -47.00 18.45
CA GLN A 40 -2.29 -47.37 17.70
C GLN A 40 -2.23 -47.20 16.17
N GLY A 41 -1.35 -46.29 15.76
CA GLY A 41 -0.75 -46.22 14.43
C GLY A 41 0.02 -44.92 14.30
N LEU A 42 1.31 -44.92 14.68
CA LEU A 42 2.21 -43.78 14.50
C LEU A 42 2.35 -43.46 13.01
N PRO A 43 2.02 -42.24 12.53
CA PRO A 43 2.45 -41.81 11.23
C PRO A 43 3.80 -41.10 11.35
N TYR A 44 4.76 -41.66 10.62
CA TYR A 44 6.00 -41.05 10.15
C TYR A 44 5.86 -39.52 9.94
N VAL A 45 6.66 -38.75 10.68
CA VAL A 45 6.80 -37.30 10.51
C VAL A 45 7.79 -37.07 9.36
N PRO A 46 7.38 -36.51 8.22
CA PRO A 46 8.35 -36.06 7.23
C PRO A 46 9.06 -34.81 7.76
N ASP A 47 10.38 -34.80 7.64
CA ASP A 47 11.23 -33.66 7.97
C ASP A 47 10.69 -32.38 7.32
N LEU A 48 10.26 -31.43 8.15
CA LEU A 48 9.91 -30.09 7.70
C LEU A 48 11.18 -29.41 7.17
N PRO A 49 11.20 -28.92 5.92
CA PRO A 49 12.32 -28.11 5.46
C PRO A 49 12.42 -26.87 6.35
N VAL A 50 13.63 -26.62 6.86
CA VAL A 50 13.99 -25.45 7.65
C VAL A 50 13.58 -24.20 6.87
N LEU A 51 12.44 -23.61 7.25
CA LEU A 51 11.96 -22.36 6.68
C LEU A 51 12.98 -21.28 6.99
N SER A 52 13.60 -20.75 5.93
CA SER A 52 14.42 -19.55 6.01
C SER A 52 13.56 -18.43 6.59
N ARG A 53 13.88 -18.02 7.82
CA ARG A 53 13.14 -17.01 8.57
C ARG A 53 13.35 -15.65 7.92
N ARG A 54 12.49 -15.30 6.96
CA ARG A 54 12.45 -13.95 6.38
C ARG A 54 12.02 -12.97 7.47
N SER A 55 12.80 -11.91 7.64
CA SER A 55 12.42 -10.81 8.53
C SER A 55 11.33 -10.01 7.83
N PHE A 56 10.11 -10.08 8.33
CA PHE A 56 9.02 -9.21 7.92
C PHE A 56 8.82 -8.14 9.00
N ALA A 57 8.65 -6.90 8.58
CA ALA A 57 8.41 -5.79 9.47
C ALA A 57 7.04 -5.94 10.13
N THR A 58 7.02 -6.36 11.39
CA THR A 58 5.97 -5.96 12.32
C THR A 58 6.25 -4.51 12.72
N PRO A 59 5.28 -3.58 12.61
CA PRO A 59 5.41 -2.27 13.23
C PRO A 59 5.73 -2.46 14.71
N VAL A 60 6.80 -1.83 15.18
CA VAL A 60 7.15 -1.86 16.61
C VAL A 60 6.09 -1.06 17.35
N ASP A 61 5.38 -1.69 18.29
CA ASP A 61 4.57 -0.99 19.29
C ASP A 61 5.49 -0.09 20.12
N ILE A 62 5.55 1.19 19.79
CA ILE A 62 6.18 2.20 20.63
C ILE A 62 5.18 2.54 21.74
N THR A 63 5.17 1.71 22.78
CA THR A 63 4.60 2.11 24.08
C THR A 63 5.65 2.96 24.82
N PRO A 64 5.31 4.16 25.31
CA PRO A 64 6.27 5.09 25.92
C PRO A 64 6.98 4.54 27.17
N ASP A 65 6.47 3.48 27.79
CA ASP A 65 7.03 2.90 29.03
C ASP A 65 8.23 1.97 28.84
N LYS A 66 8.70 1.71 27.60
CA LYS A 66 9.80 0.76 27.34
C LYS A 66 11.18 1.40 27.13
N LEU A 67 11.34 2.69 27.40
CA LEU A 67 12.61 3.41 27.22
C LEU A 67 13.70 3.11 28.29
N ASN A 68 13.40 2.37 29.36
CA ASN A 68 14.33 2.13 30.47
C ASN A 68 14.48 0.64 30.85
N ARG A 69 14.86 -0.24 29.93
CA ARG A 69 15.39 -1.57 30.30
C ARG A 69 16.89 -1.65 30.01
N PRO A 70 17.73 -2.08 30.98
CA PRO A 70 19.15 -2.27 30.74
C PRO A 70 19.38 -3.35 29.68
N THR A 71 20.27 -3.04 28.74
CA THR A 71 20.71 -3.86 27.62
C THR A 71 21.30 -5.17 28.12
N GLN A 72 20.54 -6.26 28.07
CA GLN A 72 21.12 -7.59 28.13
C GLN A 72 21.78 -7.87 26.78
N ASN A 73 23.08 -8.20 26.81
CA ASN A 73 23.88 -8.63 25.67
C ASN A 73 23.26 -9.87 25.01
N ILE A 74 22.33 -9.66 24.09
CA ILE A 74 21.91 -10.68 23.13
C ILE A 74 23.01 -10.69 22.08
N VAL A 75 23.87 -11.70 22.14
CA VAL A 75 24.82 -12.03 21.07
C VAL A 75 24.00 -12.21 19.80
N ALA A 76 24.09 -11.25 18.89
CA ALA A 76 23.47 -11.35 17.58
C ALA A 76 24.05 -12.60 16.89
N PRO A 77 23.20 -13.53 16.40
CA PRO A 77 23.71 -14.67 15.65
C PRO A 77 24.45 -14.14 14.42
N VAL A 78 25.71 -14.56 14.26
CA VAL A 78 26.51 -14.28 13.07
C VAL A 78 25.83 -14.99 11.90
N ILE A 79 25.05 -14.24 11.12
CA ILE A 79 24.44 -14.74 9.89
C ILE A 79 25.56 -14.92 8.86
N PRO A 80 25.70 -16.12 8.26
CA PRO A 80 26.74 -16.38 7.28
C PRO A 80 26.62 -15.44 6.07
N VAL A 81 27.79 -15.09 5.55
CA VAL A 81 27.99 -14.28 4.35
C VAL A 81 27.40 -15.01 3.14
N ALA A 82 26.55 -14.30 2.38
CA ALA A 82 25.89 -14.68 1.13
C ALA A 82 24.71 -15.67 1.24
N ALA A 83 23.62 -15.26 1.89
CA ALA A 83 22.30 -15.80 1.51
C ALA A 83 22.00 -15.34 0.08
N GLU A 84 21.74 -16.28 -0.84
CA GLU A 84 21.32 -15.94 -2.19
C GLU A 84 20.04 -15.10 -2.16
N LEU A 85 19.95 -14.09 -3.04
CA LEU A 85 18.74 -13.29 -3.19
C LEU A 85 17.57 -14.21 -3.60
N PRO A 86 16.37 -14.02 -3.03
CA PRO A 86 15.21 -14.75 -3.51
C PRO A 86 14.90 -14.43 -4.98
N PRO A 87 14.12 -15.29 -5.68
CA PRO A 87 14.02 -15.23 -7.14
C PRO A 87 13.57 -13.88 -7.71
N LEU A 88 12.57 -13.23 -7.09
CA LEU A 88 12.07 -11.93 -7.53
C LEU A 88 13.13 -10.83 -7.35
N GLU A 89 13.79 -10.81 -6.21
CA GLU A 89 14.85 -9.86 -5.88
C GLU A 89 16.06 -10.04 -6.80
N LYS A 90 16.39 -11.29 -7.15
CA LYS A 90 17.45 -11.61 -8.12
C LYS A 90 17.08 -11.14 -9.52
N TYR A 91 15.84 -11.34 -9.95
CA TYR A 91 15.32 -10.82 -11.21
C TYR A 91 15.43 -9.29 -11.27
N ILE A 92 14.91 -8.60 -10.25
CA ILE A 92 14.94 -7.13 -10.15
C ILE A 92 16.38 -6.62 -10.16
N TYR A 93 17.28 -7.25 -9.39
CA TYR A 93 18.69 -6.92 -9.38
C TYR A 93 19.30 -7.01 -10.78
N GLY A 94 19.04 -8.11 -11.51
CA GLY A 94 19.51 -8.29 -12.89
C GLY A 94 19.03 -7.20 -13.85
N HIS A 95 17.75 -6.80 -13.74
CA HIS A 95 17.19 -5.72 -14.55
C HIS A 95 17.79 -4.35 -14.20
N ILE A 96 18.07 -4.08 -12.92
CA ILE A 96 18.66 -2.81 -12.49
C ILE A 96 20.10 -2.66 -13.01
N LEU A 97 20.89 -3.75 -13.08
CA LEU A 97 22.26 -3.69 -13.59
C LEU A 97 22.36 -3.16 -15.03
N GLY A 98 21.31 -3.32 -15.85
CA GLY A 98 21.23 -2.79 -17.21
C GLY A 98 20.49 -1.45 -17.34
N SER A 99 20.06 -0.85 -16.22
CA SER A 99 19.21 0.35 -16.20
C SER A 99 20.01 1.63 -15.90
N PRO A 100 19.46 2.82 -16.19
CA PRO A 100 20.06 4.08 -15.77
C PRO A 100 20.23 4.16 -14.26
N VAL A 101 21.33 4.77 -13.80
CA VAL A 101 21.70 4.78 -12.38
C VAL A 101 20.80 5.74 -11.59
N SER A 102 20.22 5.24 -10.50
CA SER A 102 19.46 6.03 -9.53
C SER A 102 20.34 7.01 -8.75
N ALA A 103 19.73 8.04 -8.15
CA ALA A 103 20.42 8.88 -7.20
C ALA A 103 21.02 8.01 -6.07
N HIS A 104 22.24 8.36 -5.66
CA HIS A 104 23.01 7.55 -4.71
C HIS A 104 22.22 7.35 -3.40
N LEU A 105 22.22 6.13 -2.86
CA LEU A 105 21.44 5.80 -1.66
C LEU A 105 21.72 6.75 -0.47
N SER A 106 22.96 7.20 -0.31
CA SER A 106 23.34 8.19 0.71
C SER A 106 22.66 9.55 0.52
N ARG A 107 22.52 10.00 -0.73
CA ARG A 107 21.80 11.23 -1.08
C ARG A 107 20.31 11.05 -0.79
N ILE A 108 19.69 9.98 -1.27
CA ILE A 108 18.28 9.68 -1.00
C ILE A 108 17.98 9.63 0.50
N HIS A 109 18.83 8.98 1.29
CA HIS A 109 18.66 8.93 2.73
C HIS A 109 18.78 10.31 3.40
N THR A 110 19.73 11.13 2.93
CA THR A 110 19.90 12.51 3.43
C THR A 110 18.69 13.38 3.10
N GLU A 111 18.15 13.27 1.88
CA GLU A 111 16.93 13.96 1.47
C GLU A 111 15.70 13.46 2.24
N TYR A 112 15.57 12.14 2.45
CA TYR A 112 14.51 11.55 3.28
C TYR A 112 14.48 12.16 4.69
N GLN A 113 15.63 12.35 5.33
CA GLN A 113 15.73 12.94 6.66
C GLN A 113 15.49 14.47 6.64
N SER A 114 16.12 15.17 5.71
CA SER A 114 16.07 16.64 5.65
C SER A 114 14.75 17.19 5.10
N HIS A 115 13.99 16.38 4.36
CA HIS A 115 12.66 16.73 3.84
C HIS A 115 11.51 16.17 4.68
N ALA A 116 11.79 15.68 5.90
CA ALA A 116 10.74 15.25 6.82
C ALA A 116 9.81 16.40 7.20
N GLY A 117 8.51 16.23 6.94
CA GLY A 117 7.48 17.25 7.18
C GLY A 117 7.51 18.42 6.18
N ARG A 118 8.25 18.30 5.07
CA ARG A 118 8.31 19.36 4.06
C ARG A 118 6.98 19.45 3.31
N VAL A 119 6.37 20.64 3.32
CA VAL A 119 5.19 20.93 2.49
C VAL A 119 5.64 21.41 1.12
N LEU A 120 5.14 20.79 0.06
CA LEU A 120 5.44 21.12 -1.32
C LEU A 120 4.62 22.33 -1.79
N ASP A 121 5.24 23.24 -2.53
CA ASP A 121 4.61 24.46 -3.09
C ASP A 121 3.82 24.16 -4.38
N VAL A 122 3.06 23.06 -4.33
CA VAL A 122 2.21 22.53 -5.40
C VAL A 122 0.93 22.04 -4.73
N SER A 123 -0.22 22.27 -5.36
CA SER A 123 -1.50 21.73 -4.91
C SER A 123 -1.86 20.48 -5.69
N LEU A 124 -2.22 19.41 -4.98
CA LEU A 124 -2.82 18.25 -5.63
C LEU A 124 -4.28 18.54 -6.03
N PRO A 125 -4.75 18.02 -7.17
CA PRO A 125 -6.15 18.10 -7.54
C PRO A 125 -6.99 17.29 -6.55
N TYR A 126 -8.20 17.78 -6.31
CA TYR A 126 -9.19 17.12 -5.47
C TYR A 126 -10.06 16.18 -6.33
N GLU A 127 -9.91 14.86 -6.18
CA GLU A 127 -10.53 13.86 -7.07
C GLU A 127 -11.33 12.77 -6.30
N SER A 128 -12.25 13.12 -5.39
CA SER A 128 -13.10 12.11 -4.69
C SER A 128 -14.18 11.45 -5.57
N ARG A 129 -14.51 12.05 -6.72
CA ARG A 129 -15.44 11.50 -7.71
C ARG A 129 -14.79 11.62 -9.09
N PRO A 130 -13.73 10.84 -9.36
CA PRO A 130 -12.97 10.97 -10.58
C PRO A 130 -13.82 10.62 -11.81
N SER A 131 -13.51 11.23 -12.95
CA SER A 131 -14.18 10.93 -14.22
C SER A 131 -13.91 9.49 -14.66
N SER A 132 -14.68 8.96 -15.61
CA SER A 132 -14.50 7.58 -16.10
C SER A 132 -13.09 7.30 -16.65
N GLN A 133 -12.39 8.31 -17.14
CA GLN A 133 -11.00 8.19 -17.64
C GLN A 133 -9.97 8.18 -16.51
N ARG A 134 -10.30 8.76 -15.36
CA ARG A 134 -9.40 8.93 -14.21
C ARG A 134 -9.59 7.85 -13.17
N LYS A 135 -10.84 7.45 -12.92
CA LYS A 135 -11.22 6.52 -11.87
C LYS A 135 -10.47 5.20 -12.04
N ILE A 136 -10.08 4.62 -10.92
CA ILE A 136 -9.49 3.29 -10.89
C ILE A 136 -10.63 2.28 -10.97
N GLU A 137 -10.56 1.37 -11.93
CA GLU A 137 -11.46 0.23 -12.03
C GLU A 137 -10.66 -1.04 -11.67
N PRO A 138 -10.75 -1.55 -10.42
CA PRO A 138 -9.94 -2.70 -9.98
C PRO A 138 -10.12 -3.96 -10.84
N LEU A 139 -11.25 -4.05 -11.54
CA LEU A 139 -11.60 -5.14 -12.44
C LEU A 139 -11.29 -4.85 -13.91
N SER A 140 -10.65 -3.73 -14.25
CA SER A 140 -10.21 -3.43 -15.63
C SER A 140 -8.88 -4.14 -15.96
N THR A 141 -8.62 -4.39 -17.24
CA THR A 141 -7.33 -4.94 -17.74
C THR A 141 -6.30 -3.86 -18.08
N GLU A 142 -6.69 -2.58 -18.01
CA GLU A 142 -5.80 -1.46 -18.31
C GLU A 142 -4.71 -1.30 -17.24
N GLU A 143 -3.64 -0.57 -17.57
CA GLU A 143 -2.61 -0.20 -16.60
C GLU A 143 -3.23 0.55 -15.42
N ASP A 144 -3.06 0.00 -14.22
CA ASP A 144 -3.72 0.46 -13.01
C ASP A 144 -2.95 1.57 -12.28
N GLY A 145 -1.82 2.04 -12.83
CA GLY A 145 -0.98 3.10 -12.27
C GLY A 145 -0.24 2.73 -10.97
N VAL A 146 -0.34 1.47 -10.54
CA VAL A 146 0.39 0.94 -9.38
C VAL A 146 1.74 0.42 -9.83
N VAL A 147 2.79 0.73 -9.08
CA VAL A 147 4.18 0.39 -9.38
C VAL A 147 4.80 -0.39 -8.23
N LEU A 148 5.87 -1.14 -8.53
CA LEU A 148 6.73 -1.73 -7.52
C LEU A 148 7.91 -0.78 -7.29
N VAL A 149 8.22 -0.53 -6.03
CA VAL A 149 9.35 0.28 -5.59
C VAL A 149 10.41 -0.68 -5.04
N ALA A 150 11.56 -0.69 -5.69
CA ALA A 150 12.71 -1.51 -5.32
C ALA A 150 13.78 -0.63 -4.69
N HIS A 151 14.15 -0.95 -3.45
CA HIS A 151 15.25 -0.33 -2.76
C HIS A 151 16.44 -1.29 -2.84
N LEU A 152 17.56 -0.81 -3.38
CA LEU A 152 18.74 -1.63 -3.65
C LEU A 152 19.94 -1.09 -2.89
N ALA A 153 20.58 -1.96 -2.10
CA ALA A 153 21.86 -1.68 -1.46
C ALA A 153 22.89 -2.76 -1.83
N ILE A 154 24.01 -2.29 -2.39
CA ILE A 154 25.17 -3.08 -2.77
C ILE A 154 26.36 -2.47 -2.06
N THR A 155 27.06 -3.25 -1.25
CA THR A 155 28.25 -2.80 -0.52
C THR A 155 29.53 -3.13 -1.28
N LYS A 156 30.63 -2.46 -0.94
CA LYS A 156 31.97 -2.73 -1.49
C LYS A 156 32.43 -4.19 -1.35
N ASN A 157 31.93 -4.91 -0.35
CA ASN A 157 32.23 -6.34 -0.15
C ASN A 157 31.26 -7.29 -0.87
N GLY A 158 30.45 -6.77 -1.81
CA GLY A 158 29.56 -7.57 -2.65
C GLY A 158 28.27 -8.03 -1.97
N ARG A 159 27.94 -7.55 -0.76
CA ARG A 159 26.63 -7.86 -0.16
C ARG A 159 25.57 -7.06 -0.90
N CYS A 160 24.55 -7.76 -1.36
CA CYS A 160 23.40 -7.18 -2.03
C CYS A 160 22.15 -7.41 -1.17
N ARG A 161 21.33 -6.37 -1.04
CA ARG A 161 20.01 -6.43 -0.41
C ARG A 161 19.00 -5.68 -1.26
N VAL A 162 17.85 -6.29 -1.43
CA VAL A 162 16.68 -5.70 -2.08
C VAL A 162 15.55 -5.70 -1.06
N SER A 163 14.89 -4.56 -0.87
CA SER A 163 13.61 -4.44 -0.15
C SER A 163 12.57 -3.91 -1.13
N LEU A 164 11.35 -4.43 -1.04
CA LEU A 164 10.29 -4.20 -2.02
C LEU A 164 9.06 -3.63 -1.32
N SER A 165 8.46 -2.64 -1.96
CA SER A 165 7.17 -2.03 -1.60
C SER A 165 6.38 -1.70 -2.86
N SER A 166 5.09 -1.47 -2.74
CA SER A 166 4.25 -0.89 -3.78
C SER A 166 4.30 0.63 -3.72
N GLY A 167 3.87 1.29 -4.79
CA GLY A 167 3.64 2.73 -4.83
C GLY A 167 2.68 3.09 -5.94
N PHE A 168 2.37 4.39 -6.05
CA PHE A 168 1.54 4.90 -7.13
C PHE A 168 1.89 6.35 -7.46
N ALA A 169 1.69 6.73 -8.73
CA ALA A 169 1.99 8.08 -9.18
C ALA A 169 0.88 9.07 -8.77
N LEU A 170 1.28 10.23 -8.27
CA LEU A 170 0.37 11.33 -7.94
C LEU A 170 0.23 12.28 -9.12
N ASN A 171 -0.93 12.94 -9.24
CA ASN A 171 -1.11 14.02 -10.21
C ASN A 171 -0.39 15.28 -9.74
N PHE A 172 0.93 15.22 -9.90
CA PHE A 172 1.89 16.22 -9.51
C PHE A 172 2.33 17.00 -10.74
N ASP A 173 2.16 18.32 -10.68
CA ASP A 173 2.64 19.24 -11.70
C ASP A 173 3.52 20.28 -11.01
N ALA A 174 4.79 19.92 -10.80
CA ALA A 174 5.78 20.91 -10.38
C ALA A 174 5.98 21.91 -11.52
N LYS A 175 6.04 23.20 -11.16
CA LYS A 175 6.23 24.31 -12.12
C LYS A 175 7.53 24.23 -12.92
N GLU A 176 8.45 23.33 -12.57
CA GLU A 176 9.72 23.12 -13.24
C GLU A 176 9.97 21.60 -13.42
N GLU A 177 10.41 21.22 -14.64
CA GLU A 177 11.10 19.96 -15.00
C GLU A 177 10.32 18.67 -15.28
N GLY A 178 8.99 18.66 -15.35
CA GLY A 178 8.24 17.50 -15.90
C GLY A 178 8.43 16.17 -15.13
N GLU A 179 9.03 16.24 -13.94
CA GLU A 179 9.20 15.13 -13.01
C GLU A 179 7.83 14.55 -12.58
N GLN A 180 7.84 13.29 -12.14
CA GLN A 180 6.66 12.70 -11.54
C GLN A 180 6.90 12.37 -10.07
N CYS A 181 5.83 12.47 -9.29
CA CYS A 181 5.86 12.12 -7.87
C CYS A 181 5.25 10.73 -7.65
N ILE A 182 5.96 9.87 -6.93
CA ILE A 182 5.46 8.56 -6.49
C ILE A 182 5.24 8.57 -4.98
N ALA A 183 4.04 8.15 -4.53
CA ALA A 183 3.78 7.88 -3.13
C ALA A 183 4.08 6.40 -2.82
N THR A 184 4.77 6.15 -1.70
CA THR A 184 5.07 4.81 -1.18
C THR A 184 5.32 4.88 0.34
N CYS A 185 5.68 3.76 0.97
CA CYS A 185 6.01 3.71 2.39
C CYS A 185 7.47 4.06 2.69
N CYS A 186 7.76 4.52 3.92
CA CYS A 186 9.14 4.81 4.37
C CYS A 186 9.87 3.55 4.84
N HIS A 187 9.18 2.60 5.47
CA HIS A 187 9.83 1.54 6.23
C HIS A 187 10.68 0.61 5.37
N SER A 188 10.37 0.44 4.08
CA SER A 188 11.22 -0.33 3.16
C SER A 188 12.58 0.36 2.94
N LEU A 189 12.65 1.69 2.98
CA LEU A 189 13.91 2.44 2.93
C LEU A 189 14.65 2.30 4.25
N GLU A 190 13.96 2.50 5.37
CA GLU A 190 14.54 2.37 6.71
C GLU A 190 15.08 0.96 6.97
N GLU A 191 14.42 -0.08 6.49
CA GLU A 191 14.89 -1.46 6.63
C GLU A 191 16.27 -1.66 5.99
N ILE A 192 16.47 -1.10 4.80
CA ILE A 192 17.76 -1.16 4.11
C ILE A 192 18.80 -0.34 4.87
N THR A 193 18.48 0.90 5.26
CA THR A 193 19.49 1.78 5.89
C THR A 193 19.85 1.35 7.31
N ARG A 194 18.98 0.60 8.01
CA ARG A 194 19.30 -0.06 9.28
C ARG A 194 20.28 -1.22 9.14
N THR A 195 20.33 -1.85 7.97
CA THR A 195 21.12 -3.08 7.75
C THR A 195 22.38 -2.84 6.95
N VAL A 196 22.40 -1.77 6.14
CA VAL A 196 23.54 -1.32 5.36
C VAL A 196 23.69 0.18 5.51
N SER A 197 24.88 0.63 5.93
CA SER A 197 25.17 2.06 6.00
C SER A 197 25.14 2.68 4.59
N PRO A 198 24.33 3.73 4.33
CA PRO A 198 24.21 4.32 3.00
C PRO A 198 25.53 4.82 2.41
N GLY A 199 26.49 5.24 3.26
CA GLY A 199 27.82 5.68 2.81
C GLY A 199 28.77 4.55 2.43
N ALA A 200 28.46 3.30 2.80
CA ALA A 200 29.23 2.12 2.43
C ALA A 200 28.76 1.47 1.12
N CYS A 201 27.65 1.96 0.56
CA CYS A 201 27.06 1.48 -0.67
C CYS A 201 27.82 1.96 -1.91
N THR A 202 27.82 1.15 -2.96
CA THR A 202 28.36 1.47 -4.28
C THR A 202 27.25 1.46 -5.32
N PRO A 203 27.38 2.21 -6.43
CA PRO A 203 26.46 2.07 -7.56
C PRO A 203 26.31 0.61 -8.01
N PRO A 204 25.13 0.19 -8.50
CA PRO A 204 23.91 0.98 -8.69
C PRO A 204 22.98 1.08 -7.45
N SER A 205 23.49 1.09 -6.22
CA SER A 205 22.66 1.29 -5.01
C SER A 205 21.82 2.57 -5.07
N GLY A 206 20.52 2.43 -4.83
CA GLY A 206 19.54 3.50 -4.95
C GLY A 206 18.12 2.95 -4.93
N LEU A 207 17.17 3.76 -5.38
CA LEU A 207 15.76 3.40 -5.47
C LEU A 207 15.30 3.37 -6.93
N TYR A 208 14.45 2.41 -7.27
CA TYR A 208 13.96 2.19 -8.62
C TYR A 208 12.46 1.92 -8.62
N ILE A 209 11.77 2.44 -9.63
CA ILE A 209 10.34 2.19 -9.86
C ILE A 209 10.21 1.18 -11.00
N LEU A 210 9.52 0.08 -10.77
CA LEU A 210 9.16 -0.90 -11.80
C LEU A 210 7.66 -0.75 -12.11
N PRO A 211 7.31 -0.15 -13.25
CA PRO A 211 5.93 -0.07 -13.70
C PRO A 211 5.45 -1.40 -14.31
N ALA A 212 4.23 -1.43 -14.84
CA ALA A 212 3.65 -2.61 -15.48
C ALA A 212 4.54 -3.21 -16.58
N SER A 213 5.30 -2.37 -17.31
CA SER A 213 6.25 -2.80 -18.34
C SER A 213 7.50 -3.50 -17.83
N GLY A 214 7.77 -3.46 -16.51
CA GLY A 214 8.95 -4.07 -15.88
C GLY A 214 10.27 -3.34 -16.09
N SER A 215 10.30 -2.27 -16.91
CA SER A 215 11.52 -1.49 -17.17
C SER A 215 11.81 -0.55 -15.99
N PRO A 216 12.96 -0.69 -15.29
CA PRO A 216 13.26 0.13 -14.11
C PRO A 216 13.43 1.61 -14.46
N ILE A 217 12.76 2.47 -13.70
CA ILE A 217 12.91 3.93 -13.75
C ILE A 217 13.71 4.36 -12.51
N PRO A 218 14.84 5.07 -12.66
CA PRO A 218 15.63 5.53 -11.53
C PRO A 218 14.90 6.62 -10.74
N VAL A 219 14.96 6.55 -9.41
CA VAL A 219 14.55 7.65 -8.54
C VAL A 219 15.61 8.74 -8.54
N THR A 220 15.20 10.00 -8.73
CA THR A 220 16.09 11.17 -8.79
C THR A 220 16.26 11.85 -7.44
N GLY A 221 15.29 11.69 -6.53
CA GLY A 221 15.31 12.31 -5.21
C GLY A 221 14.09 11.98 -4.35
N VAL A 222 14.01 12.65 -3.20
CA VAL A 222 12.84 12.66 -2.31
C VAL A 222 12.21 14.04 -2.32
N HIS A 223 10.93 14.15 -2.66
CA HIS A 223 10.22 15.43 -2.56
C HIS A 223 9.90 15.78 -1.11
N SER A 224 9.35 14.82 -0.35
CA SER A 224 8.97 15.00 1.05
C SER A 224 8.77 13.63 1.72
N SER A 225 8.82 13.59 3.05
CA SER A 225 8.55 12.39 3.84
C SER A 225 7.75 12.72 5.10
N LEU A 226 6.95 11.77 5.57
CA LEU A 226 6.33 11.76 6.89
C LEU A 226 6.68 10.45 7.61
N PRO A 227 7.90 10.30 8.16
CA PRO A 227 8.36 9.04 8.76
C PRO A 227 7.42 8.49 9.84
N ARG A 228 6.80 9.37 10.65
CA ARG A 228 5.87 8.97 11.71
C ARG A 228 4.57 8.34 11.19
N HIS A 229 4.21 8.64 9.96
CA HIS A 229 3.06 8.09 9.26
C HIS A 229 3.48 7.13 8.15
N ASP A 230 4.80 6.85 8.02
CA ASP A 230 5.34 5.92 7.05
C ASP A 230 4.97 6.27 5.58
N ILE A 231 5.04 7.57 5.24
CA ILE A 231 4.75 8.09 3.89
C ILE A 231 6.02 8.70 3.27
N LEU A 232 6.35 8.29 2.06
CA LEU A 232 7.47 8.78 1.27
C LEU A 232 7.00 9.25 -0.11
N LEU A 233 7.38 10.48 -0.48
CA LEU A 233 7.17 11.03 -1.82
C LEU A 233 8.49 11.06 -2.59
N LEU A 234 8.60 10.21 -3.61
CA LEU A 234 9.79 10.09 -4.44
C LEU A 234 9.64 10.93 -5.71
N SER A 235 10.76 11.48 -6.20
CA SER A 235 10.85 12.08 -7.53
C SER A 235 11.41 11.08 -8.54
N ILE A 236 10.84 11.05 -9.74
CA ILE A 236 11.35 10.31 -10.90
C ILE A 236 11.41 11.24 -12.13
N PRO A 237 12.30 10.96 -13.09
CA PRO A 237 12.38 11.77 -14.30
C PRO A 237 11.09 11.67 -15.12
N HIS A 238 10.90 12.61 -16.04
CA HIS A 238 9.85 12.53 -17.05
C HIS A 238 9.99 11.25 -17.88
N THR A 239 8.95 10.42 -17.93
CA THR A 239 8.91 9.22 -18.77
C THR A 239 7.99 9.41 -19.97
N THR A 240 8.29 8.73 -21.07
CA THR A 240 7.43 8.66 -22.26
C THR A 240 7.17 7.20 -22.60
N PRO A 241 5.94 6.67 -22.39
CA PRO A 241 4.78 7.36 -21.85
C PRO A 241 4.93 7.72 -20.35
N ARG A 242 4.19 8.74 -19.92
CA ARG A 242 4.13 9.18 -18.52
C ARG A 242 3.41 8.11 -17.69
N LEU A 243 3.88 7.82 -16.47
CA LEU A 243 3.15 6.90 -15.59
C LEU A 243 1.75 7.44 -15.29
N ARG A 244 0.74 6.57 -15.40
CA ARG A 244 -0.65 6.90 -15.04
C ARG A 244 -0.73 7.33 -13.58
N THR A 245 -1.18 8.55 -13.35
CA THR A 245 -1.41 9.07 -12.00
C THR A 245 -2.74 8.58 -11.46
N LEU A 246 -2.88 8.48 -10.13
CA LEU A 246 -4.12 8.03 -9.49
C LEU A 246 -4.90 9.20 -8.88
N PRO A 247 -6.24 9.19 -8.97
CA PRO A 247 -7.08 10.22 -8.36
C PRO A 247 -7.07 10.07 -6.85
N LEU A 248 -6.74 11.15 -6.13
CA LEU A 248 -6.65 11.15 -4.68
C LEU A 248 -7.86 11.87 -4.07
N SER A 249 -8.39 11.32 -2.99
CA SER A 249 -9.45 11.92 -2.17
C SER A 249 -8.88 12.33 -0.82
N PRO A 250 -8.89 13.62 -0.43
CA PRO A 250 -8.49 14.05 0.90
C PRO A 250 -9.53 13.66 1.96
N TYR A 251 -10.75 13.29 1.55
CA TYR A 251 -11.79 12.94 2.50
C TYR A 251 -11.60 11.50 2.98
N PRO A 252 -11.43 11.30 4.30
CA PRO A 252 -11.34 9.97 4.88
C PRO A 252 -12.61 9.18 4.60
N ALA A 253 -12.44 7.95 4.16
CA ALA A 253 -13.57 7.06 3.87
C ALA A 253 -14.31 6.70 5.18
N PRO A 254 -15.65 6.75 5.24
CA PRO A 254 -16.40 6.39 6.45
C PRO A 254 -16.14 4.93 6.88
N ASN A 255 -16.39 4.62 8.15
CA ASN A 255 -16.38 3.23 8.61
C ASN A 255 -17.39 2.41 7.80
N ASP A 256 -17.07 1.12 7.61
CA ASP A 256 -17.80 0.14 6.79
C ASP A 256 -17.87 0.46 5.29
N SER A 257 -17.30 1.57 4.83
CA SER A 257 -17.23 1.88 3.40
C SER A 257 -16.39 0.83 2.65
N PRO A 258 -16.80 0.45 1.43
CA PRO A 258 -16.09 -0.52 0.64
C PRO A 258 -14.74 0.03 0.18
N LEU A 259 -13.75 -0.86 0.15
CA LEU A 259 -12.44 -0.57 -0.40
C LEU A 259 -11.88 -1.73 -1.21
N SER A 260 -10.95 -1.37 -2.09
CA SER A 260 -10.13 -2.29 -2.87
C SER A 260 -8.66 -1.98 -2.65
N VAL A 261 -7.81 -2.99 -2.71
CA VAL A 261 -6.36 -2.84 -2.59
C VAL A 261 -5.63 -3.72 -3.60
N ARG A 262 -4.51 -3.22 -4.11
CA ARG A 262 -3.64 -3.96 -5.01
C ARG A 262 -2.59 -4.74 -4.22
N LEU A 263 -2.70 -6.06 -4.28
CA LEU A 263 -1.77 -6.99 -3.61
C LEU A 263 -0.69 -7.49 -4.56
N LEU A 264 0.51 -7.68 -3.99
CA LEU A 264 1.67 -8.30 -4.61
C LEU A 264 1.93 -9.67 -3.98
N SER A 265 2.29 -10.66 -4.77
CA SER A 265 2.82 -11.92 -4.27
C SER A 265 4.07 -12.31 -5.06
N SER A 266 5.11 -12.78 -4.39
CA SER A 266 6.25 -13.39 -5.10
C SER A 266 5.85 -14.81 -5.55
N HIS A 267 6.30 -15.23 -6.73
CA HIS A 267 6.04 -16.57 -7.24
C HIS A 267 6.38 -17.67 -6.19
N GLY A 268 5.43 -18.58 -5.95
CA GLY A 268 5.57 -19.67 -4.97
C GLY A 268 5.14 -19.36 -3.53
N GLN A 269 4.60 -18.18 -3.23
CA GLN A 269 3.95 -17.90 -1.94
C GLN A 269 2.47 -18.35 -1.92
N PRO A 270 1.92 -18.72 -0.75
CA PRO A 270 0.60 -19.32 -0.66
C PRO A 270 -0.47 -18.37 -1.21
N GLU A 271 -1.26 -18.91 -2.14
CA GLU A 271 -2.38 -18.22 -2.78
C GLU A 271 -3.39 -17.77 -1.73
N LEU A 272 -3.68 -16.46 -1.67
CA LEU A 272 -4.93 -16.00 -1.06
C LEU A 272 -6.06 -16.67 -1.86
N ARG A 273 -6.78 -17.62 -1.25
CA ARG A 273 -7.91 -18.30 -1.90
C ARG A 273 -8.89 -17.25 -2.38
N SER A 274 -9.09 -17.16 -3.69
CA SER A 274 -10.13 -16.32 -4.28
C SER A 274 -11.49 -16.81 -3.78
N HIS A 275 -12.17 -16.02 -2.95
CA HIS A 275 -13.60 -16.23 -2.73
C HIS A 275 -14.35 -15.78 -4.00
N GLY A 276 -15.32 -16.59 -4.44
CA GLY A 276 -15.90 -16.53 -5.79
C GLY A 276 -16.29 -15.14 -6.28
N GLY A 277 -15.86 -14.82 -7.51
CA GLY A 277 -16.15 -13.56 -8.21
C GLY A 277 -14.93 -12.64 -8.43
N GLU A 278 -13.82 -12.89 -7.74
CA GLU A 278 -12.59 -12.12 -7.89
C GLU A 278 -11.74 -12.61 -9.09
N ARG A 279 -11.06 -11.67 -9.77
CA ARG A 279 -10.07 -12.02 -10.80
C ARG A 279 -8.95 -12.87 -10.20
N GLU A 280 -8.46 -13.80 -11.02
CA GLU A 280 -7.27 -14.58 -10.72
C GLU A 280 -6.03 -13.67 -10.61
N TRP A 281 -5.00 -14.15 -9.91
CA TRP A 281 -3.71 -13.48 -9.86
C TRP A 281 -3.16 -13.31 -11.28
N ALA A 282 -2.80 -12.09 -11.65
CA ALA A 282 -2.17 -11.81 -12.94
C ALA A 282 -0.65 -11.87 -12.80
N GLU A 283 0.02 -12.54 -13.72
CA GLU A 283 1.47 -12.55 -13.79
C GLU A 283 2.03 -11.14 -14.02
N TRP A 284 3.20 -10.90 -13.46
CA TRP A 284 3.96 -9.67 -13.60
C TRP A 284 5.46 -9.96 -13.48
N LEU A 285 6.29 -9.13 -14.11
CA LEU A 285 7.76 -9.27 -14.07
C LEU A 285 8.20 -10.68 -14.50
N ASP A 286 7.80 -11.09 -15.70
CA ASP A 286 8.09 -12.40 -16.30
C ASP A 286 7.74 -13.61 -15.41
N GLY A 287 6.64 -13.48 -14.66
CA GLY A 287 6.12 -14.53 -13.77
C GLY A 287 6.82 -14.61 -12.41
N PHE A 288 7.83 -13.78 -12.13
CA PHE A 288 8.49 -13.72 -10.82
C PHE A 288 7.63 -13.05 -9.75
N ALA A 289 6.67 -12.21 -10.17
CA ALA A 289 5.68 -11.59 -9.32
C ALA A 289 4.26 -11.88 -9.84
N LEU A 290 3.32 -11.88 -8.91
CA LEU A 290 1.89 -11.94 -9.16
C LEU A 290 1.24 -10.70 -8.57
N ARG A 291 0.21 -10.19 -9.23
CA ARG A 291 -0.55 -9.03 -8.77
C ARG A 291 -2.05 -9.31 -8.83
N LYS A 292 -2.77 -8.94 -7.78
CA LYS A 292 -4.24 -9.09 -7.72
C LYS A 292 -4.89 -7.88 -7.06
N TRP A 293 -5.98 -7.38 -7.66
CA TRP A 293 -6.87 -6.47 -6.96
C TRP A 293 -7.80 -7.30 -6.08
N VAL A 294 -7.78 -7.06 -4.77
CA VAL A 294 -8.76 -7.62 -3.85
C VAL A 294 -9.83 -6.56 -3.65
N VAL A 295 -11.06 -6.91 -3.98
CA VAL A 295 -12.24 -6.04 -3.93
C VAL A 295 -13.15 -6.48 -2.79
N GLY A 296 -14.07 -5.62 -2.35
CA GLY A 296 -15.03 -5.98 -1.29
C GLY A 296 -14.46 -5.96 0.13
N GLY A 297 -13.28 -5.34 0.31
CA GLY A 297 -12.81 -4.97 1.65
C GLY A 297 -13.66 -3.86 2.25
N LYS A 298 -13.43 -3.57 3.53
CA LYS A 298 -14.09 -2.50 4.27
C LYS A 298 -13.16 -1.77 5.20
N VAL A 299 -13.43 -0.48 5.35
CA VAL A 299 -12.83 0.35 6.39
C VAL A 299 -13.39 -0.07 7.74
N LEU A 300 -12.53 -0.42 8.69
CA LEU A 300 -12.94 -0.85 10.02
C LEU A 300 -12.93 0.30 11.03
N GLY A 301 -12.08 1.31 10.80
CA GLY A 301 -11.98 2.47 11.65
C GLY A 301 -10.64 3.15 11.55
N TYR A 302 -10.45 4.16 12.40
CA TYR A 302 -9.24 4.96 12.42
C TYR A 302 -8.62 4.97 13.81
N ARG A 303 -7.32 5.28 13.82
CA ARG A 303 -6.54 5.49 15.04
C ARG A 303 -5.70 6.75 14.94
N ASP A 304 -5.46 7.40 16.06
CA ASP A 304 -4.46 8.45 16.16
C ASP A 304 -3.04 7.86 16.29
N LEU A 305 -2.04 8.74 16.43
CA LEU A 305 -0.64 8.33 16.64
C LEU A 305 -0.42 7.56 17.95
N ALA A 306 -1.30 7.71 18.94
CA ALA A 306 -1.24 6.99 20.21
C ALA A 306 -1.99 5.65 20.14
N GLY A 307 -2.59 5.30 19.01
CA GLY A 307 -3.38 4.08 18.85
C GLY A 307 -4.77 4.14 19.47
N ARG A 308 -5.25 5.34 19.84
CA ARG A 308 -6.62 5.54 20.33
C ARG A 308 -7.58 5.59 19.15
N GLU A 309 -8.83 5.17 19.35
CA GLU A 309 -9.87 5.27 18.34
C GLU A 309 -10.09 6.74 17.93
N SER A 310 -10.24 6.96 16.62
CA SER A 310 -10.51 8.27 16.05
C SER A 310 -11.63 8.15 15.03
N LYS A 311 -12.43 9.21 14.88
CA LYS A 311 -13.62 9.20 14.03
C LYS A 311 -13.48 10.19 12.87
N PRO A 312 -13.70 9.77 11.62
CA PRO A 312 -13.85 10.70 10.51
C PRO A 312 -14.96 11.72 10.76
N GLY A 313 -14.77 12.95 10.29
CA GLY A 313 -15.76 14.04 10.44
C GLY A 313 -15.82 14.67 11.83
N THR A 314 -14.92 14.30 12.74
CA THR A 314 -14.71 15.00 14.02
C THR A 314 -13.39 15.80 13.98
N TYR A 315 -13.01 16.38 15.11
CA TYR A 315 -11.71 17.04 15.28
C TYR A 315 -10.58 16.06 15.65
N ASP A 316 -10.82 14.75 15.57
CA ASP A 316 -9.82 13.74 15.89
C ASP A 316 -8.76 13.66 14.78
N ALA A 317 -7.49 13.50 15.17
CA ALA A 317 -6.41 13.28 14.20
C ALA A 317 -6.45 11.85 13.65
N LEU A 318 -6.58 11.71 12.33
CA LEU A 318 -6.64 10.42 11.64
C LEU A 318 -5.26 10.00 11.18
N SER A 319 -4.48 9.42 12.09
CA SER A 319 -3.10 9.05 11.78
C SER A 319 -3.01 7.71 11.05
N HIS A 320 -3.96 6.81 11.30
CA HIS A 320 -3.94 5.46 10.77
C HIS A 320 -5.34 4.96 10.44
N MET A 321 -5.41 4.06 9.47
CA MET A 321 -6.62 3.45 8.94
C MET A 321 -6.56 1.93 9.10
N LEU A 322 -7.63 1.34 9.62
CA LEU A 322 -7.82 -0.11 9.74
C LEU A 322 -8.75 -0.62 8.65
N PHE A 323 -8.43 -1.77 8.08
CA PHE A 323 -9.27 -2.44 7.09
C PHE A 323 -9.20 -3.97 7.20
N ASN A 324 -10.16 -4.67 6.60
CA ASN A 324 -10.30 -6.13 6.75
C ASN A 324 -9.55 -6.96 5.70
N ILE A 325 -8.97 -6.34 4.67
CA ILE A 325 -8.06 -7.02 3.74
C ILE A 325 -6.68 -7.12 4.41
N LEU A 326 -6.01 -8.26 4.29
CA LEU A 326 -4.66 -8.46 4.83
C LEU A 326 -3.63 -8.25 3.70
N PRO A 327 -2.87 -7.14 3.70
CA PRO A 327 -1.83 -6.93 2.71
C PRO A 327 -0.75 -8.02 2.81
N THR A 328 -0.35 -8.55 1.66
CA THR A 328 0.78 -9.46 1.52
C THR A 328 2.10 -8.68 1.52
N PRO A 329 3.23 -9.33 1.85
CA PRO A 329 4.55 -8.71 1.78
C PRO A 329 4.82 -8.04 0.43
N GLY A 330 5.38 -6.84 0.46
CA GLY A 330 5.60 -6.00 -0.72
C GLY A 330 4.39 -5.19 -1.19
N SER A 331 3.19 -5.38 -0.60
CA SER A 331 2.02 -4.54 -0.87
C SER A 331 2.01 -3.23 -0.06
N SER A 332 2.96 -3.03 0.85
CA SER A 332 3.13 -1.77 1.58
C SER A 332 3.37 -0.62 0.60
N GLY A 333 2.66 0.48 0.72
CA GLY A 333 2.63 1.59 -0.24
C GLY A 333 1.57 1.45 -1.34
N ALA A 334 0.79 0.36 -1.38
CA ALA A 334 -0.29 0.20 -2.37
C ALA A 334 -1.47 1.14 -2.06
N PRO A 335 -2.15 1.67 -3.09
CA PRO A 335 -3.33 2.51 -2.88
C PRO A 335 -4.50 1.71 -2.31
N LEU A 336 -5.25 2.33 -1.39
CA LEU A 336 -6.57 1.91 -0.94
C LEU A 336 -7.60 2.73 -1.72
N VAL A 337 -8.45 2.04 -2.49
CA VAL A 337 -9.37 2.66 -3.46
C VAL A 337 -10.81 2.45 -3.01
N ASP A 338 -11.62 3.50 -3.01
CA ASP A 338 -13.05 3.43 -2.68
C ASP A 338 -13.93 2.93 -3.83
N GLU A 339 -15.25 2.84 -3.61
CA GLU A 339 -16.23 2.46 -4.63
C GLU A 339 -16.32 3.42 -5.83
N HIS A 340 -15.82 4.65 -5.69
CA HIS A 340 -15.81 5.65 -6.75
C HIS A 340 -14.54 5.62 -7.59
N GLY A 341 -13.58 4.75 -7.24
CA GLY A 341 -12.31 4.62 -7.93
C GLY A 341 -11.31 5.72 -7.54
N ALA A 342 -11.49 6.36 -6.39
CA ALA A 342 -10.55 7.32 -5.81
C ALA A 342 -9.68 6.66 -4.74
N VAL A 343 -8.42 7.08 -4.64
CA VAL A 343 -7.51 6.67 -3.57
C VAL A 343 -7.89 7.42 -2.30
N VAL A 344 -8.30 6.67 -1.28
CA VAL A 344 -8.69 7.18 0.06
C VAL A 344 -7.65 6.90 1.12
N GLY A 345 -6.62 6.11 0.79
CA GLY A 345 -5.51 5.82 1.69
C GLY A 345 -4.42 5.00 1.02
N MET A 346 -3.45 4.55 1.83
CA MET A 346 -2.33 3.73 1.41
C MET A 346 -2.11 2.60 2.41
N ALA A 347 -2.01 1.36 1.92
CA ALA A 347 -1.74 0.20 2.75
C ALA A 347 -0.29 0.26 3.24
N LEU A 348 -0.03 -0.07 4.51
CA LEU A 348 1.31 -0.14 5.10
C LEU A 348 1.69 -1.56 5.53
N GLY A 349 0.71 -2.43 5.75
CA GLY A 349 0.94 -3.83 6.10
C GLY A 349 -0.20 -4.43 6.90
N THR A 350 0.13 -5.38 7.78
CA THR A 350 -0.81 -5.97 8.72
C THR A 350 -0.41 -5.62 10.16
N ARG A 351 -1.41 -5.48 11.02
CA ARG A 351 -1.21 -5.28 12.47
C ARG A 351 -2.19 -6.15 13.24
N MET A 352 -1.74 -6.71 14.36
CA MET A 352 -2.65 -7.34 15.31
C MET A 352 -3.36 -6.23 16.08
N ASP A 353 -4.67 -6.08 15.88
CA ASP A 353 -5.46 -5.02 16.53
C ASP A 353 -5.77 -5.43 17.97
N ASN A 354 -6.34 -6.63 18.15
CA ASN A 354 -6.60 -7.23 19.46
C ASN A 354 -6.48 -8.76 19.39
N ARG A 355 -6.20 -9.42 20.52
CA ARG A 355 -6.12 -10.90 20.60
C ARG A 355 -7.40 -11.62 20.16
N VAL A 356 -8.53 -10.93 20.23
CA VAL A 356 -9.86 -11.48 19.87
C VAL A 356 -10.15 -11.29 18.38
N GLU A 357 -9.89 -10.10 17.84
CA GLU A 357 -10.22 -9.75 16.46
C GLU A 357 -9.15 -10.19 15.45
N GLY A 358 -7.93 -10.48 15.93
CA GLY A 358 -6.83 -10.99 15.13
C GLY A 358 -6.10 -9.90 14.34
N ASN A 359 -5.55 -10.32 13.19
CA ASN A 359 -4.81 -9.43 12.29
C ASN A 359 -5.79 -8.61 11.43
N ARG A 360 -5.43 -7.35 11.20
CA ARG A 360 -6.13 -6.42 10.31
C ARG A 360 -5.13 -5.79 9.34
N GLY A 361 -5.65 -5.32 8.22
CA GLY A 361 -4.92 -4.39 7.36
C GLY A 361 -4.68 -3.08 8.09
N TRP A 362 -3.47 -2.57 7.94
CA TRP A 362 -3.00 -1.32 8.53
C TRP A 362 -2.57 -0.38 7.40
N GLY A 363 -3.00 0.87 7.46
CA GLY A 363 -2.71 1.87 6.45
C GLY A 363 -2.77 3.29 6.99
N VAL A 364 -2.66 4.25 6.08
CA VAL A 364 -2.81 5.68 6.34
C VAL A 364 -3.90 6.28 5.46
N PRO A 365 -4.68 7.25 5.97
CA PRO A 365 -5.62 7.99 5.12
C PRO A 365 -4.88 8.87 4.11
N ALA A 366 -5.51 9.08 2.96
CA ALA A 366 -4.98 9.94 1.91
C ALA A 366 -4.90 11.42 2.32
N GLU A 367 -5.64 11.83 3.35
CA GLU A 367 -5.52 13.15 3.97
C GLU A 367 -4.07 13.49 4.36
N LEU A 368 -3.33 12.54 4.95
CA LEU A 368 -1.92 12.74 5.33
C LEU A 368 -1.00 12.92 4.13
N ILE A 369 -1.35 12.35 2.96
CA ILE A 369 -0.63 12.62 1.72
C ILE A 369 -0.87 14.07 1.31
N TYR A 370 -2.10 14.58 1.42
CA TYR A 370 -2.42 15.99 1.13
C TYR A 370 -1.72 16.98 2.06
N GLU A 371 -1.47 16.63 3.32
CA GLU A 371 -0.72 17.50 4.26
C GLU A 371 0.71 17.81 3.77
N MET A 372 1.26 16.99 2.87
CA MET A 372 2.58 17.21 2.26
C MET A 372 2.54 18.21 1.09
N PHE A 373 1.36 18.75 0.75
CA PHE A 373 1.13 19.67 -0.36
C PHE A 373 0.47 20.97 0.10
N SER A 374 0.64 22.03 -0.69
CA SER A 374 0.00 23.30 -0.42
C SER A 374 -1.49 23.22 -0.71
N LEU A 375 -2.30 23.70 0.23
CA LEU A 375 -3.75 23.74 0.07
C LEU A 375 -4.14 24.78 -1.00
N PRO A 376 -5.10 24.47 -1.90
CA PRO A 376 -5.59 25.42 -2.87
C PRO A 376 -6.09 26.70 -2.18
N GLY A 377 -5.61 27.87 -2.64
CA GLY A 377 -6.06 29.16 -2.14
C GLY A 377 -5.41 29.64 -0.84
N LEU A 378 -4.57 28.82 -0.19
CA LEU A 378 -3.85 29.21 1.03
C LEU A 378 -2.40 29.58 0.69
N LYS A 379 -2.15 30.85 0.33
CA LYS A 379 -0.78 31.35 0.19
C LYS A 379 -0.20 31.62 1.57
N LEU A 380 0.54 30.66 2.12
CA LEU A 380 1.37 30.92 3.30
C LEU A 380 2.51 31.85 2.86
N ASN A 381 2.55 33.06 3.41
CA ASN A 381 3.68 33.96 3.21
C ASN A 381 4.94 33.27 3.78
N LYS A 382 5.88 32.91 2.90
CA LYS A 382 7.19 32.38 3.29
C LYS A 382 7.88 33.46 4.15
N LYS A 383 8.15 33.14 5.42
CA LYS A 383 9.02 33.95 6.29
C LYS A 383 10.45 33.49 6.15
#